data_AF-A0A6P2D106-F1
#
_entry.id   AF-A0A6P2D106-F1
#
_cell.length_a   1.000
_cell.length_b   1.000
_cell.length_c   1.000
_cell.angle_alpha   90.00
_cell.angle_beta   90.00
_cell.angle_gamma   90.00
#
_symmetry.space_group_name_H-M   'P 1'
#
loop_
_entity.id
_entity.type
_entity.pdbx_description
1 polymer ?
#
loop_
_entity_poly.entity_id
_entity_poly.type
_entity_poly.pdbx_seq_one_letter_code
_entity_poly.pdbx_strand_id
1 'polypeptide(L)' 'MIVPQPCARCGGEIPPERVEAMPETMVCVACSQEMGGEFTVIMTPERISKEGSLKKNYGGYSTRKIRKPIKPKNSE' A
#
# COMPACT_ATOMS: atom_id res chain seq x y z
N MET A 1 -11.51 -16.00 -13.54
CA MET A 1 -10.19 -16.06 -14.23
C MET A 1 -9.39 -14.87 -13.72
N ILE A 2 -8.21 -15.11 -13.14
CA ILE A 2 -7.30 -14.03 -12.73
C ILE A 2 -6.59 -13.58 -14.00
N VAL A 3 -6.77 -12.32 -14.38
CA VAL A 3 -6.16 -11.77 -15.60
C VAL A 3 -4.72 -11.37 -15.24
N PRO A 4 -3.69 -11.92 -15.91
CA PRO A 4 -2.34 -11.46 -15.71
C PRO A 4 -2.24 -9.98 -16.06
N GLN A 5 -1.72 -9.18 -15.14
CA GLN A 5 -1.61 -7.73 -15.29
C GLN A 5 -0.13 -7.35 -15.45
N PRO A 6 0.20 -6.40 -16.35
CA PRO A 6 1.56 -5.91 -16.47
C PRO A 6 1.92 -5.01 -15.29
N CYS A 7 3.16 -5.11 -14.83
CA CYS A 7 3.72 -4.27 -13.78
C CYS A 7 3.81 -2.81 -14.23
N ALA A 8 3.20 -1.90 -13.48
CA ALA A 8 3.23 -0.46 -13.79
C ALA A 8 4.63 0.17 -13.75
N ARG A 9 5.61 -0.49 -13.11
CA ARG A 9 6.99 0.02 -12.96
C ARG A 9 7.96 -0.50 -14.03
N CYS A 10 7.87 -1.78 -14.41
CA CYS A 10 8.82 -2.40 -15.34
C CYS A 10 8.17 -3.07 -16.56
N GLY A 11 6.84 -3.12 -16.65
CA GLY A 11 6.10 -3.78 -17.72
C GLY A 11 6.05 -5.31 -17.67
N GLY A 12 6.85 -5.95 -16.80
CA GLY A 12 6.86 -7.40 -16.63
C GLY A 12 5.57 -7.94 -16.03
N GLU A 13 5.29 -9.23 -16.24
CA GLU A 13 4.06 -9.87 -15.75
C GLU A 13 4.02 -9.95 -14.21
N ILE A 14 2.86 -9.62 -13.62
CA ILE A 14 2.62 -9.83 -12.20
C ILE A 14 2.14 -11.27 -11.99
N PRO A 15 2.80 -12.07 -11.14
CA PRO A 15 2.38 -13.45 -10.87
C PRO A 15 0.92 -13.52 -10.42
N PRO A 16 0.13 -14.48 -10.91
CA PRO A 16 -1.30 -14.56 -10.60
C PRO A 16 -1.57 -14.77 -9.12
N GLU A 17 -0.73 -15.52 -8.41
CA GLU A 17 -0.83 -15.75 -6.97
C GLU A 17 -0.70 -14.44 -6.18
N ARG A 18 0.09 -13.50 -6.72
CA ARG A 18 0.25 -12.17 -6.12
C ARG A 18 -0.98 -11.30 -6.34
N VAL A 19 -1.59 -11.36 -7.53
CA VAL A 19 -2.84 -10.65 -7.82
C VAL A 19 -3.98 -11.21 -6.97
N GLU A 20 -3.98 -12.53 -6.72
CA GLU A 20 -4.94 -13.17 -5.82
C GLU A 20 -4.78 -12.72 -4.37
N ALA A 21 -3.54 -12.72 -3.85
CA ALA A 21 -3.27 -12.32 -2.47
C ALA A 21 -3.39 -10.81 -2.23
N MET A 22 -3.08 -10.00 -3.24
CA MET A 22 -3.11 -8.53 -3.18
C MET A 22 -3.77 -7.96 -4.44
N PRO A 23 -5.11 -7.97 -4.53
CA PRO A 23 -5.84 -7.52 -5.71
C PRO A 23 -5.57 -6.05 -6.06
N GLU A 24 -5.27 -5.23 -5.07
CA GLU A 24 -4.91 -3.83 -5.26
C GLU A 24 -3.47 -3.60 -5.77
N THR A 25 -2.65 -4.63 -5.96
CA THR A 25 -1.25 -4.44 -6.37
C THR A 25 -1.12 -4.11 -7.86
N MET A 26 -0.23 -3.16 -8.18
CA MET A 26 0.09 -2.80 -9.57
C MET A 26 1.55 -3.07 -9.93
N VAL A 27 2.31 -3.72 -9.05
CA VAL A 27 3.74 -3.99 -9.25
C VAL A 27 4.08 -5.46 -9.01
N CYS A 28 5.07 -5.95 -9.77
CA CYS A 28 5.62 -7.29 -9.56
C CYS A 28 6.40 -7.39 -8.25
N VAL A 29 6.71 -8.63 -7.82
CA VAL A 29 7.43 -8.91 -6.57
C VAL A 29 8.78 -8.17 -6.51
N ALA A 30 9.58 -8.27 -7.58
CA ALA A 30 10.90 -7.64 -7.65
C ALA A 30 10.81 -6.11 -7.50
N CYS A 31 9.91 -5.46 -8.25
CA CYS A 31 9.72 -4.01 -8.15
C CYS A 31 9.19 -3.59 -6.79
N SER A 32 8.31 -4.38 -6.17
CA SER A 32 7.81 -4.13 -4.81
C SER A 32 8.95 -4.19 -3.79
N GLN A 33 9.86 -5.16 -3.92
CA GLN A 33 10.99 -5.32 -3.00
C GLN A 33 11.97 -4.15 -3.09
N GLU A 34 12.28 -3.70 -4.30
CA GLU A 34 13.14 -2.53 -4.52
C GLU A 34 12.54 -1.21 -4.01
N MET A 35 11.21 -1.03 -4.10
CA MET A 35 10.53 0.19 -3.62
C MET A 35 10.30 0.20 -2.10
N GLY A 36 10.55 -0.92 -1.42
CA GLY A 36 10.13 -1.11 -0.03
C GLY A 36 8.60 -1.12 0.12
N GLY A 37 7.90 -1.75 -0.84
CA GLY A 37 6.45 -1.90 -0.86
C GLY A 37 5.69 -0.77 -1.55
N GLU A 38 4.52 -1.12 -2.08
CA GLU A 38 3.64 -0.24 -2.86
C GLU A 38 2.81 0.72 -1.98
N PHE A 39 2.54 0.34 -0.73
CA PHE A 39 1.68 1.09 0.17
C PHE A 39 2.43 1.62 1.38
N THR A 40 2.11 2.84 1.78
CA THR A 40 2.43 3.40 3.09
C THR A 40 1.22 3.19 4.00
N VAL A 41 1.44 2.61 5.18
CA VAL A 41 0.38 2.41 6.18
C VAL A 41 0.49 3.54 7.21
N ILE A 42 -0.56 4.36 7.30
CA ILE A 42 -0.68 5.39 8.33
C ILE A 42 -1.52 4.83 9.46
N MET A 43 -0.98 4.89 10.68
CA MET A 43 -1.70 4.52 11.91
C MET A 43 -2.10 5.79 12.65
N THR A 44 -3.40 5.98 12.86
CA THR A 44 -3.94 7.12 13.58
C THR A 44 -4.53 6.63 14.90
N PRO A 45 -4.01 7.07 16.06
CA PRO A 45 -4.54 6.65 17.35
C PRO A 45 -5.89 7.33 17.60
N GLU A 46 -6.90 6.55 17.95
CA GLU A 46 -8.26 7.04 18.18
C GLU A 46 -8.40 7.57 19.59
N ARG A 47 -8.78 8.84 19.73
CA ARG A 47 -9.01 9.47 21.03
C ARG A 47 -10.39 9.10 21.55
N ILE A 48 -10.45 8.58 22.78
CA ILE A 48 -11.71 8.27 23.48
C ILE A 48 -12.19 9.47 24.31
N SER A 49 -11.36 10.49 24.48
CA SER A 49 -11.71 11.71 25.20
C SER A 49 -12.71 12.55 24.42
N LYS A 50 -13.51 13.37 25.12
CA LYS A 50 -14.36 14.39 24.48
C LYS A 50 -13.57 15.27 23.51
N GLU A 51 -14.22 15.69 22.44
CA GLU A 51 -13.66 16.62 21.46
C GLU A 51 -13.17 17.90 22.15
N GLY A 52 -11.95 18.32 21.85
CA GLY A 52 -11.29 19.46 22.52
C GLY A 52 -10.61 19.16 23.86
N SER A 53 -10.74 17.95 24.43
CA SER A 53 -10.02 17.59 25.67
C SER A 53 -8.52 17.43 25.43
N LEU A 54 -7.69 18.05 26.28
CA LEU A 54 -6.23 17.89 26.24
C LEU A 54 -5.75 16.50 26.67
N LYS A 55 -6.57 15.72 27.39
CA LYS A 55 -6.18 14.40 27.89
C LYS A 55 -6.05 13.41 26.74
N LYS A 56 -4.83 12.93 26.51
CA LYS A 56 -4.52 11.94 25.46
C LYS A 56 -4.86 10.52 25.96
N ASN A 57 -6.13 10.14 25.85
CA ASN A 57 -6.57 8.76 26.07
C ASN A 57 -6.81 8.10 24.71
N TYR A 58 -6.07 7.03 24.41
CA TYR A 58 -6.21 6.27 23.16
C TYR A 58 -6.90 4.93 23.43
N GLY A 59 -7.89 4.58 22.61
CA GLY A 59 -8.67 3.34 22.75
C GLY A 59 -8.41 2.31 21.68
N GLY A 60 -7.72 2.72 20.62
CA GLY A 60 -7.45 1.91 19.45
C GLY A 60 -6.63 2.69 18.44
N TYR A 61 -6.39 2.05 17.31
CA TYR A 61 -5.69 2.62 16.16
C TYR A 61 -6.52 2.35 14.92
N SER A 62 -6.81 3.40 14.16
CA SER A 62 -7.27 3.24 12.79
C SER A 62 -6.06 3.14 11.86
N THR A 63 -6.14 2.28 10.86
CA THR A 63 -5.09 2.11 9.85
C THR A 63 -5.61 2.51 8.48
N ARG A 64 -4.83 3.31 7.74
CA ARG A 64 -5.13 3.67 6.36
C ARG A 64 -3.96 3.30 5.46
N LYS A 65 -4.22 2.56 4.38
CA LYS A 65 -3.25 2.31 3.30
C LYS A 65 -3.29 3.47 2.32
N ILE A 66 -2.13 4.03 1.98
CA ILE A 66 -1.96 5.05 0.95
C ILE A 66 -0.98 4.50 -0.08
N ARG A 67 -1.38 4.45 -1.35
CA ARG A 67 -0.51 3.99 -2.43
C ARG A 67 0.59 5.04 -2.70
N LYS A 68 1.85 4.59 -2.77
CA LYS A 68 2.98 5.44 -3.17
C LYS A 68 2.92 5.74 -4.67
N PRO A 69 3.46 6.89 -5.12
CA PRO A 69 3.61 7.14 -6.56
C PRO A 69 4.57 6.11 -7.18
N ILE A 70 4.13 5.43 -8.23
CA ILE A 70 4.94 4.45 -8.97
C ILE A 70 5.65 5.17 -10.11
N LYS A 71 6.97 5.29 -10.03
CA LYS A 71 7.80 5.81 -11.13
C LYS A 71 8.26 4.66 -12.03
N PRO A 72 8.08 4.73 -13.36
CA PRO A 72 8.59 3.71 -14.27
C PRO A 72 10.12 3.66 -14.26
N LYS A 73 10.71 2.48 -14.44
CA LYS A 73 12.17 2.31 -14.42
C LYS A 73 12.88 2.96 -15.62
N ASN A 74 12.20 3.08 -16.75
CA ASN A 74 12.79 3.55 -18.01
C ASN A 74 12.59 5.05 -18.25
N SER A 75 12.05 5.79 -17.28
CA SER A 75 11.94 7.26 -17.36
C SER A 75 13.12 7.88 -16.63
N GLU A 76 14.27 7.90 -17.29
CA GLU A 76 15.44 8.69 -16.91
C GLU A 76 15.82 9.60 -18.08
#